data_AF-A0A847L7X7-F1
#
_entry.id   AF-A0A847L7X7-F1
#
_cell.length_a   1.000
_cell.length_b   1.000
_cell.length_c   1.000
_cell.angle_alpha   90.00
_cell.angle_beta   90.00
_cell.angle_gamma   90.00
#
_symmetry.space_group_name_H-M   'P 1'
#
loop_
_entity.id
_entity.type
_entity.pdbx_description
1 polymer ?
#
loop_
_entity_poly.entity_id
_entity_poly.type
_entity_poly.pdbx_seq_one_letter_code
_entity_poly.pdbx_strand_id
1 'polypeptide(L)'
;PKKGCQSTKLLYEDAEHHNAVFVGVDEHSIPRQAHKRSTNSFGKAFRITCEGSDTKYSFAHFGKSAKLFVFEAAIDMLSYLTLNPQNWQEHSYIAMNGVYENAVLTALKGRSSLSEIVICTDNDEGGIDAFHRLTDILSEKGYKNVARIDPKFKDWNEDLKAKNGLEPLAAVPHRRNEFYHNTASDLKYFECNPYKLSSQIYRALKNEQYQDLAEIAMVGSVFFIGKGNENVMFEKLKIKLTREYRAYLDKGKLCSKQDNLKNSVCSVLRDLKQTARTKEQSKQTAKALFELADYAVKCEVEQELSSPQIMQEQEIVMEETEEFQMSM
;
A
#
# COMPACT_ATOMS: atom_id res chain seq x y z
N PRO A 1 37.00 11.66 -32.93
CA PRO A 1 37.07 12.86 -32.06
C PRO A 1 36.34 14.08 -32.67
N LYS A 2 35.07 14.26 -32.29
CA LYS A 2 34.43 15.58 -32.12
C LYS A 2 33.53 15.47 -30.89
N LYS A 3 33.97 16.11 -29.80
CA LYS A 3 33.17 16.39 -28.61
C LYS A 3 32.13 17.45 -29.00
N GLY A 4 30.85 17.20 -28.72
CA GLY A 4 29.80 18.18 -28.94
C GLY A 4 28.42 17.54 -28.86
N CYS A 5 27.79 17.65 -27.69
CA CYS A 5 26.37 17.43 -27.44
C CYS A 5 25.80 16.11 -28.01
N GLN A 6 26.00 14.99 -27.32
CA GLN A 6 25.12 13.83 -27.50
C GLN A 6 23.75 14.25 -26.97
N SER A 7 22.76 14.38 -27.86
CA SER A 7 21.35 14.39 -27.45
C SER A 7 21.10 13.09 -26.70
N THR A 8 20.99 13.13 -25.38
CA THR A 8 20.76 11.94 -24.57
C THR A 8 19.38 11.38 -24.95
N LYS A 9 19.34 10.30 -25.74
CA LYS A 9 18.09 9.59 -26.01
C LYS A 9 17.65 8.94 -24.70
N LEU A 10 16.62 9.50 -24.07
CA LEU A 10 16.06 8.98 -22.83
C LEU A 10 15.16 7.76 -23.04
N LEU A 11 14.70 7.56 -24.28
CA LEU A 11 13.95 6.39 -24.72
C LEU A 11 14.53 5.93 -26.07
N TYR A 12 14.92 4.66 -26.15
CA TYR A 12 15.39 4.04 -27.39
C TYR A 12 15.13 2.53 -27.39
N GLU A 13 15.28 1.90 -28.54
CA GLU A 13 15.16 0.45 -28.71
C GLU A 13 16.55 -0.18 -28.66
N ASP A 14 16.76 -1.23 -27.86
CA ASP A 14 18.02 -1.97 -27.85
C ASP A 14 18.16 -2.84 -29.09
N ALA A 15 19.39 -2.93 -29.63
CA ALA A 15 19.61 -3.54 -30.94
C ALA A 15 19.60 -5.09 -30.94
N GLU A 16 19.78 -5.73 -29.79
CA GLU A 16 19.95 -7.19 -29.72
C GLU A 16 18.63 -7.89 -29.48
N HIS A 17 17.80 -7.33 -28.61
CA HIS A 17 16.56 -7.94 -28.14
C HIS A 17 15.33 -7.06 -28.43
N HIS A 18 15.52 -5.90 -29.06
CA HIS A 18 14.44 -4.99 -29.43
C HIS A 18 13.60 -4.52 -28.23
N ASN A 19 14.16 -4.48 -27.02
CA ASN A 19 13.44 -3.94 -25.86
C ASN A 19 13.42 -2.42 -25.93
N ALA A 20 12.33 -1.82 -25.44
CA ALA A 20 12.31 -0.41 -25.10
C ALA A 20 13.20 -0.16 -23.88
N VAL A 21 14.14 0.76 -24.00
CA VAL A 21 15.07 1.18 -22.95
C VAL A 21 14.73 2.58 -22.48
N PHE A 22 14.38 2.68 -21.20
CA PHE A 22 14.09 3.93 -20.50
C PHE A 22 15.29 4.34 -19.66
N VAL A 23 15.87 5.49 -19.96
CA VAL A 23 17.10 5.98 -19.32
C VAL A 23 16.77 7.03 -18.28
N GLY A 24 17.23 6.81 -17.05
CA GLY A 24 17.24 7.84 -16.02
C GLY A 24 18.58 8.56 -15.98
N VAL A 25 18.55 9.88 -15.81
CA VAL A 25 19.73 10.75 -15.81
C VAL A 25 19.81 11.57 -14.52
N ASP A 26 21.03 11.97 -14.16
CA ASP A 26 21.25 12.94 -13.07
C ASP A 26 21.01 14.39 -13.53
N GLU A 27 21.23 15.34 -12.63
CA GLU A 27 21.08 16.77 -12.85
C GLU A 27 22.02 17.31 -13.94
N HIS A 28 23.08 16.59 -14.26
CA HIS A 28 24.05 16.91 -15.32
C HIS A 28 23.73 16.19 -16.63
N SER A 29 22.53 15.57 -16.75
CA SER A 29 22.10 14.79 -17.92
C SER A 29 22.97 13.56 -18.21
N ILE A 30 23.69 13.06 -17.19
CA ILE A 30 24.51 11.86 -17.31
C ILE A 30 23.60 10.65 -17.04
N PRO A 31 23.56 9.65 -17.95
CA PRO A 31 22.85 8.40 -17.70
C PRO A 31 23.33 7.70 -16.42
N ARG A 32 22.39 7.40 -15.53
CA ARG A 32 22.62 6.72 -14.26
C ARG A 32 21.84 5.42 -14.13
N GLN A 33 20.77 5.26 -14.90
CA GLN A 33 19.93 4.06 -14.90
C GLN A 33 19.48 3.75 -16.30
N ALA A 34 19.31 2.45 -16.59
CA ALA A 34 18.58 1.98 -17.77
C ALA A 34 17.60 0.87 -17.36
N HIS A 35 16.33 1.05 -17.68
CA HIS A 35 15.29 0.04 -17.50
C HIS A 35 14.84 -0.49 -18.86
N LYS A 36 14.87 -1.81 -19.05
CA LYS A 36 14.46 -2.46 -20.30
C LYS A 36 13.09 -3.09 -20.14
N ARG A 37 12.23 -2.94 -21.15
CA ARG A 37 10.92 -3.58 -21.26
C ARG A 37 10.78 -4.19 -22.65
N SER A 38 10.40 -5.46 -22.73
CA SER A 38 10.19 -6.10 -24.02
C SER A 38 9.06 -5.46 -24.82
N THR A 39 9.19 -5.54 -26.14
CA THR A 39 8.24 -5.03 -27.13
C THR A 39 7.44 -6.15 -27.80
N ASN A 40 7.62 -7.39 -27.32
CA ASN A 40 6.90 -8.54 -27.84
C ASN A 40 5.39 -8.37 -27.60
N SER A 41 4.61 -8.74 -28.62
CA SER A 41 3.16 -8.90 -28.47
C SER A 41 2.88 -10.18 -27.69
N PHE A 42 3.48 -11.30 -28.13
CA PHE A 42 3.21 -12.63 -27.58
C PHE A 42 4.20 -13.09 -26.52
N GLY A 43 3.67 -13.76 -25.49
CA GLY A 43 4.43 -14.42 -24.43
C GLY A 43 4.82 -13.51 -23.27
N LYS A 44 5.48 -14.07 -22.26
CA LYS A 44 5.73 -13.37 -20.99
C LYS A 44 6.59 -12.11 -21.19
N ALA A 45 6.05 -10.97 -20.78
CA ALA A 45 6.75 -9.70 -20.87
C ALA A 45 8.01 -9.67 -19.99
N PHE A 46 9.14 -9.28 -20.58
CA PHE A 46 10.41 -9.11 -19.89
C PHE A 46 10.56 -7.68 -19.39
N ARG A 47 11.03 -7.52 -18.15
CA ARG A 47 11.39 -6.22 -17.57
C ARG A 47 12.60 -6.36 -16.67
N ILE A 48 13.57 -5.45 -16.78
CA ILE A 48 14.77 -5.45 -15.93
C ILE A 48 15.36 -4.06 -15.78
N THR A 49 15.82 -3.73 -14.58
CA THR A 49 16.73 -2.60 -14.38
C THR A 49 18.15 -3.11 -14.57
N CYS A 50 18.88 -2.51 -15.53
CA CYS A 50 20.22 -2.99 -15.93
C CYS A 50 21.22 -2.92 -14.77
N GLU A 51 22.14 -3.88 -14.73
CA GLU A 51 23.21 -3.93 -13.74
C GLU A 51 24.02 -2.62 -13.72
N GLY A 52 24.44 -2.19 -12.52
CA GLY A 52 25.18 -0.94 -12.33
C GLY A 52 24.31 0.32 -12.33
N SER A 53 22.99 0.20 -12.49
CA SER A 53 22.07 1.32 -12.40
C SER A 53 21.99 1.91 -10.98
N ASP A 54 21.98 3.24 -10.88
CA ASP A 54 21.60 3.96 -9.67
C ASP A 54 20.08 4.22 -9.65
N THR A 55 19.38 3.58 -8.72
CA THR A 55 17.91 3.64 -8.60
C THR A 55 17.39 5.01 -8.13
N LYS A 56 18.29 5.93 -7.76
CA LYS A 56 17.94 7.32 -7.44
C LYS A 56 17.56 8.16 -8.66
N TYR A 57 17.95 7.73 -9.86
CA TYR A 57 17.76 8.49 -11.09
C TYR A 57 17.00 7.62 -12.09
N SER A 58 15.68 7.59 -11.99
CA SER A 58 14.83 6.81 -12.91
C SER A 58 14.37 7.64 -14.11
N PHE A 59 13.63 7.01 -15.03
CA PHE A 59 13.09 7.69 -16.21
C PHE A 59 12.08 8.76 -15.78
N ALA A 60 12.33 10.00 -16.18
CA ALA A 60 11.61 11.14 -15.68
C ALA A 60 11.57 12.30 -16.69
N HIS A 61 10.54 13.11 -16.58
CA HIS A 61 10.43 14.43 -17.20
C HIS A 61 10.27 15.48 -16.10
N PHE A 62 10.99 16.60 -16.19
CA PHE A 62 10.90 17.67 -15.20
C PHE A 62 10.42 18.97 -15.87
N GLY A 63 9.19 19.35 -15.54
CA GLY A 63 8.61 20.63 -15.91
C GLY A 63 9.01 21.77 -14.96
N LYS A 64 8.29 22.89 -15.05
CA LYS A 64 8.55 24.10 -14.27
C LYS A 64 7.57 24.32 -13.11
N SER A 65 6.43 23.63 -13.12
CA SER A 65 5.42 23.75 -12.07
C SER A 65 5.83 23.01 -10.79
N ALA A 66 5.05 23.22 -9.73
CA ALA A 66 5.27 22.58 -8.43
C ALA A 66 4.79 21.11 -8.35
N LYS A 67 4.18 20.60 -9.43
CA LYS A 67 3.54 19.28 -9.49
C LYS A 67 4.52 18.18 -9.90
N LEU A 68 4.50 17.09 -9.14
CA LEU A 68 5.19 15.84 -9.44
C LEU A 68 4.18 14.68 -9.48
N PHE A 69 4.03 14.06 -10.64
CA PHE A 69 3.29 12.82 -10.82
C PHE A 69 4.23 11.62 -10.72
N VAL A 70 3.84 10.59 -9.98
CA VAL A 70 4.67 9.41 -9.68
C VAL A 70 3.98 8.15 -10.15
N PHE A 71 4.64 7.37 -11.01
CA PHE A 71 4.13 6.14 -11.62
C PHE A 71 5.00 4.93 -11.27
N GLU A 72 4.43 3.73 -11.32
CA GLU A 72 5.19 2.49 -11.12
C GLU A 72 6.13 2.20 -12.27
N ALA A 73 5.67 2.34 -13.51
CA ALA A 73 6.49 2.10 -14.69
C ALA A 73 6.40 3.22 -15.73
N ALA A 74 7.39 3.22 -16.63
CA ALA A 74 7.50 4.21 -17.69
C ALA A 74 6.35 4.10 -18.71
N ILE A 75 5.84 2.88 -18.96
CA ILE A 75 4.70 2.66 -19.86
C ILE A 75 3.44 3.31 -19.29
N ASP A 76 3.19 3.21 -17.99
CA ASP A 76 2.04 3.86 -17.34
C ASP A 76 2.14 5.37 -17.38
N MET A 77 3.33 5.91 -17.10
CA MET A 77 3.61 7.33 -17.23
C MET A 77 3.31 7.84 -18.65
N LEU A 78 3.80 7.14 -19.68
CA LEU A 78 3.56 7.52 -21.09
C LEU A 78 2.09 7.36 -21.50
N SER A 79 1.40 6.35 -20.96
CA SER A 79 -0.03 6.13 -21.20
C SER A 79 -0.86 7.26 -20.60
N TYR A 80 -0.58 7.65 -19.35
CA TYR A 80 -1.20 8.80 -18.71
C TYR A 80 -0.99 10.09 -19.51
N LEU A 81 0.24 10.35 -19.98
CA LEU A 81 0.55 11.53 -20.81
C LEU A 81 -0.22 11.52 -22.14
N THR A 82 -0.43 10.34 -22.73
CA THR A 82 -1.22 10.17 -23.97
C THR A 82 -2.70 10.39 -23.72
N LEU A 83 -3.20 9.96 -22.57
CA LEU A 83 -4.58 10.19 -22.14
C LEU A 83 -4.84 11.67 -21.79
N ASN A 84 -3.82 12.36 -21.27
CA ASN A 84 -3.89 13.74 -20.76
C ASN A 84 -2.86 14.66 -21.44
N PRO A 85 -3.01 14.96 -22.74
CA PRO A 85 -1.98 15.67 -23.52
C PRO A 85 -1.88 17.17 -23.20
N GLN A 86 -2.81 17.73 -22.45
CA GLN A 86 -2.86 19.17 -22.21
C GLN A 86 -1.76 19.61 -21.24
N ASN A 87 -0.90 20.55 -21.67
CA ASN A 87 0.14 21.20 -20.87
C ASN A 87 1.05 20.26 -20.07
N TRP A 88 1.19 19.01 -20.49
CA TRP A 88 1.93 18.02 -19.72
C TRP A 88 3.39 18.44 -19.51
N GLN A 89 4.01 19.13 -20.46
CA GLN A 89 5.41 19.57 -20.33
C GLN A 89 5.65 20.51 -19.14
N GLU A 90 4.61 21.17 -18.63
CA GLU A 90 4.69 22.07 -17.47
C GLU A 90 4.89 21.32 -16.14
N HIS A 91 4.47 20.07 -16.06
CA HIS A 91 4.53 19.24 -14.85
C HIS A 91 5.75 18.32 -14.85
N SER A 92 6.07 17.76 -13.67
CA SER A 92 7.11 16.75 -13.53
C SER A 92 6.49 15.36 -13.39
N TYR A 93 7.16 14.35 -13.96
CA TYR A 93 6.71 12.96 -13.98
C TYR A 93 7.91 12.06 -13.72
N ILE A 94 7.73 11.05 -12.87
CA ILE A 94 8.75 10.04 -12.56
C ILE A 94 8.13 8.67 -12.67
N ALA A 95 8.78 7.77 -13.41
CA ALA A 95 8.54 6.34 -13.35
C ALA A 95 9.51 5.70 -12.35
N MET A 96 9.01 5.06 -11.30
CA MET A 96 9.83 4.46 -10.25
C MET A 96 10.52 3.15 -10.69
N ASN A 97 10.09 2.57 -11.82
CA ASN A 97 10.53 1.27 -12.34
C ASN A 97 10.34 0.14 -11.31
N GLY A 98 9.14 0.12 -10.71
CA GLY A 98 8.77 -0.65 -9.53
C GLY A 98 8.22 0.28 -8.45
N VAL A 99 8.12 -0.21 -7.20
CA VAL A 99 7.51 0.57 -6.10
C VAL A 99 8.55 1.20 -5.16
N TYR A 100 9.77 1.52 -5.60
CA TYR A 100 10.80 2.07 -4.70
C TYR A 100 10.82 3.61 -4.69
N GLU A 101 10.85 4.21 -3.50
CA GLU A 101 10.72 5.65 -3.28
C GLU A 101 11.97 6.48 -3.60
N ASN A 102 13.12 5.85 -3.82
CA ASN A 102 14.42 6.53 -3.89
C ASN A 102 14.49 7.60 -4.98
N ALA A 103 13.92 7.32 -6.16
CA ALA A 103 13.89 8.27 -7.27
C ALA A 103 13.05 9.51 -6.92
N VAL A 104 11.89 9.29 -6.32
CA VAL A 104 10.98 10.37 -5.87
C VAL A 104 11.67 11.22 -4.81
N LEU A 105 12.27 10.60 -3.80
CA LEU A 105 12.95 11.32 -2.73
C LEU A 105 14.17 12.09 -3.21
N THR A 106 14.92 11.55 -4.19
CA THR A 106 16.05 12.24 -4.82
C THR A 106 15.58 13.46 -5.58
N ALA A 107 14.55 13.31 -6.41
CA ALA A 107 13.98 14.41 -7.18
C ALA A 107 13.45 15.54 -6.29
N LEU A 108 12.71 15.20 -5.22
CA LEU A 108 12.19 16.18 -4.27
C LEU A 108 13.31 16.94 -3.54
N LYS A 109 14.39 16.25 -3.14
CA LYS A 109 15.56 16.91 -2.52
C LYS A 109 16.30 17.82 -3.49
N GLY A 110 16.43 17.41 -4.75
CA GLY A 110 17.13 18.18 -5.78
C GLY A 110 16.33 19.36 -6.33
N ARG A 111 15.00 19.39 -6.10
CA ARG A 111 14.08 20.37 -6.70
C ARG A 111 13.09 20.90 -5.68
N SER A 112 13.49 21.94 -4.95
CA SER A 112 12.67 22.59 -3.92
C SER A 112 11.36 23.21 -4.44
N SER A 113 11.21 23.40 -5.75
CA SER A 113 9.96 23.86 -6.35
C SER A 113 8.86 22.79 -6.31
N LEU A 114 9.22 21.51 -6.21
CA LEU A 114 8.25 20.41 -6.15
C LEU A 114 7.64 20.34 -4.75
N SER A 115 6.32 20.50 -4.68
CA SER A 115 5.59 20.51 -3.41
C SER A 115 4.20 19.89 -3.49
N GLU A 116 3.67 19.65 -4.68
CA GLU A 116 2.40 18.96 -4.92
C GLU A 116 2.70 17.59 -5.53
N ILE A 117 2.50 16.52 -4.77
CA ILE A 117 2.80 15.15 -5.21
C ILE A 117 1.49 14.44 -5.55
N VAL A 118 1.44 13.84 -6.74
CA VAL A 118 0.31 13.03 -7.20
C VAL A 118 0.80 11.62 -7.49
N ILE A 119 0.39 10.67 -6.67
CA ILE A 119 0.76 9.26 -6.83
C ILE A 119 -0.25 8.59 -7.76
N CYS A 120 0.25 7.99 -8.83
CA CYS A 120 -0.48 7.41 -9.95
C CYS A 120 -0.10 5.94 -10.12
N THR A 121 -0.02 5.22 -9.00
CA THR A 121 0.30 3.78 -8.94
C THR A 121 -0.85 2.93 -9.47
N ASP A 122 -0.58 1.65 -9.69
CA ASP A 122 -1.54 0.72 -10.29
C ASP A 122 -2.76 0.55 -9.37
N ASN A 123 -3.90 0.20 -9.96
CA ASN A 123 -5.15 -0.08 -9.25
C ASN A 123 -5.23 -1.58 -8.91
N ASP A 124 -4.20 -2.03 -8.19
CA ASP A 124 -4.09 -3.37 -7.63
C ASP A 124 -3.55 -3.33 -6.19
N GLU A 125 -3.47 -4.50 -5.53
CA GLU A 125 -2.97 -4.59 -4.14
C GLU A 125 -1.59 -3.94 -3.98
N GLY A 126 -0.67 -4.17 -4.94
CA GLY A 126 0.69 -3.65 -4.90
C GLY A 126 0.73 -2.14 -5.03
N GLY A 127 -0.02 -1.58 -5.97
CA GLY A 127 -0.08 -0.14 -6.21
C GLY A 127 -0.82 0.65 -5.13
N ILE A 128 -1.85 0.06 -4.52
CA ILE A 128 -2.54 0.62 -3.34
C ILE A 128 -1.59 0.64 -2.13
N ASP A 129 -0.87 -0.45 -1.87
CA ASP A 129 0.14 -0.51 -0.82
C ASP A 129 1.27 0.49 -1.04
N ALA A 130 1.74 0.63 -2.28
CA ALA A 130 2.77 1.60 -2.66
C ALA A 130 2.31 3.04 -2.40
N PHE A 131 1.06 3.37 -2.73
CA PHE A 131 0.47 4.68 -2.43
C PHE A 131 0.51 4.99 -0.93
N HIS A 132 -0.02 4.09 -0.09
CA HIS A 132 -0.08 4.33 1.36
C HIS A 132 1.32 4.45 1.97
N ARG A 133 2.23 3.54 1.62
CA ARG A 133 3.61 3.55 2.12
C ARG A 133 4.36 4.81 1.69
N LEU A 134 4.26 5.22 0.42
CA LEU A 134 4.93 6.41 -0.07
C LEU A 134 4.34 7.67 0.57
N THR A 135 3.03 7.72 0.79
CA THR A 135 2.37 8.82 1.50
C THR A 135 2.90 8.99 2.93
N ASP A 136 3.03 7.89 3.67
CA ASP A 136 3.57 7.93 5.05
C ASP A 136 5.05 8.39 5.05
N ILE A 137 5.89 7.88 4.14
CA ILE A 137 7.30 8.31 4.00
C ILE A 137 7.41 9.80 3.64
N LEU A 138 6.56 10.29 2.75
CA LEU A 138 6.53 11.69 2.33
C LEU A 138 6.08 12.60 3.47
N SER A 139 5.05 12.19 4.21
CA SER A 139 4.54 12.90 5.39
C SER A 139 5.61 13.04 6.47
N GLU A 140 6.35 11.96 6.78
CA GLU A 140 7.49 11.99 7.71
C GLU A 140 8.60 12.97 7.28
N LYS A 141 8.75 13.19 5.98
CA LYS A 141 9.72 14.14 5.40
C LYS A 141 9.17 15.55 5.23
N GLY A 142 7.94 15.81 5.68
CA GLY A 142 7.31 17.13 5.66
C GLY A 142 6.53 17.47 4.39
N TYR A 143 6.40 16.53 3.43
CA TYR A 143 5.57 16.71 2.25
C TYR A 143 4.12 16.36 2.57
N LYS A 144 3.28 17.40 2.72
CA LYS A 144 1.88 17.23 3.16
C LYS A 144 0.86 17.25 2.02
N ASN A 145 1.20 17.82 0.87
CA ASN A 145 0.31 17.89 -0.28
C ASN A 145 0.53 16.67 -1.18
N VAL A 146 -0.01 15.53 -0.74
CA VAL A 146 0.04 14.25 -1.45
C VAL A 146 -1.39 13.85 -1.80
N ALA A 147 -1.63 13.62 -3.09
CA ALA A 147 -2.89 13.13 -3.63
C ALA A 147 -2.67 11.81 -4.38
N ARG A 148 -3.76 11.09 -4.63
CA ARG A 148 -3.79 9.93 -5.53
C ARG A 148 -4.68 10.22 -6.73
N ILE A 149 -4.30 9.73 -7.89
CA ILE A 149 -5.21 9.55 -9.03
C ILE A 149 -5.10 8.10 -9.44
N ASP A 150 -6.24 7.42 -9.46
CA ASP A 150 -6.34 6.00 -9.81
C ASP A 150 -6.66 5.84 -11.30
N PRO A 151 -6.01 4.88 -12.00
CA PRO A 151 -6.53 4.41 -13.27
C PRO A 151 -7.88 3.71 -13.07
N LYS A 152 -8.74 3.74 -14.09
CA LYS A 152 -10.06 3.10 -14.03
C LYS A 152 -9.93 1.57 -14.05
N PHE A 153 -8.99 1.08 -14.84
CA PHE A 153 -8.63 -0.32 -14.99
C PHE A 153 -7.38 -0.62 -14.18
N LYS A 154 -6.79 -1.80 -14.37
CA LYS A 154 -5.62 -2.26 -13.60
C LYS A 154 -4.48 -1.24 -13.55
N ASP A 155 -4.14 -0.62 -14.68
CA ASP A 155 -3.09 0.38 -14.79
C ASP A 155 -3.43 1.42 -15.87
N TRP A 156 -2.58 2.43 -16.04
CA TRP A 156 -2.82 3.51 -17.00
C TRP A 156 -2.72 3.05 -18.46
N ASN A 157 -1.97 1.99 -18.72
CA ASN A 157 -1.89 1.39 -20.06
C ASN A 157 -3.17 0.63 -20.40
N GLU A 158 -3.80 -0.03 -19.44
CA GLU A 158 -5.13 -0.64 -19.61
C GLU A 158 -6.22 0.42 -19.86
N ASP A 159 -6.15 1.59 -19.20
CA ASP A 159 -7.01 2.74 -19.52
C ASP A 159 -6.82 3.21 -20.97
N LEU A 160 -5.58 3.24 -21.45
CA LEU A 160 -5.28 3.60 -22.84
C LEU A 160 -5.77 2.54 -23.82
N LYS A 161 -5.61 1.24 -23.52
CA LYS A 161 -6.15 0.13 -24.31
C LYS A 161 -7.67 0.26 -24.46
N ALA A 162 -8.37 0.46 -23.34
CA ALA A 162 -9.82 0.64 -23.33
C ALA A 162 -10.27 1.82 -24.22
N LYS A 163 -9.58 2.96 -24.14
CA LYS A 163 -9.87 4.13 -24.99
C LYS A 163 -9.71 3.83 -26.48
N ASN A 164 -8.84 2.89 -26.83
CA ASN A 164 -8.59 2.47 -28.21
C ASN A 164 -9.40 1.24 -28.64
N GLY A 165 -10.39 0.81 -27.83
CA GLY A 165 -11.30 -0.28 -28.18
C GLY A 165 -10.73 -1.69 -27.96
N LEU A 166 -9.63 -1.81 -27.23
CA LEU A 166 -9.12 -3.09 -26.75
C LEU A 166 -9.77 -3.43 -25.41
N GLU A 167 -9.95 -4.73 -25.15
CA GLU A 167 -10.38 -5.20 -23.83
C GLU A 167 -9.30 -4.84 -22.79
N PRO A 168 -9.66 -4.25 -21.64
CA PRO A 168 -8.71 -3.93 -20.58
C PRO A 168 -8.78 -4.92 -19.42
N LEU A 169 -7.68 -5.09 -18.69
CA LEU A 169 -7.70 -5.80 -17.41
C LEU A 169 -8.43 -4.99 -16.33
N ALA A 170 -9.34 -5.63 -15.60
CA ALA A 170 -10.03 -5.00 -14.48
C ALA A 170 -9.06 -4.65 -13.34
N ALA A 171 -9.42 -3.61 -12.56
CA ALA A 171 -8.74 -3.30 -11.32
C ALA A 171 -8.84 -4.48 -10.33
N VAL A 172 -7.78 -4.69 -9.54
CA VAL A 172 -7.74 -5.76 -8.54
C VAL A 172 -7.99 -5.16 -7.16
N PRO A 173 -9.10 -5.49 -6.48
CA PRO A 173 -9.40 -4.91 -5.18
C PRO A 173 -8.38 -5.34 -4.13
N HIS A 174 -8.09 -4.45 -3.18
CA HIS A 174 -7.24 -4.78 -2.04
C HIS A 174 -8.03 -5.57 -0.99
N ARG A 175 -8.24 -6.87 -1.21
CA ARG A 175 -9.09 -7.74 -0.38
C ARG A 175 -8.77 -7.69 1.12
N ARG A 176 -7.49 -7.77 1.51
CA ARG A 176 -7.09 -7.67 2.93
C ARG A 176 -7.56 -6.36 3.57
N ASN A 177 -7.42 -5.24 2.85
CA ASN A 177 -7.83 -3.94 3.34
C ASN A 177 -9.35 -3.85 3.46
N GLU A 178 -10.10 -4.37 2.48
CA GLU A 178 -11.57 -4.43 2.50
C GLU A 178 -12.07 -5.26 3.69
N PHE A 179 -11.57 -6.49 3.86
CA PHE A 179 -11.96 -7.35 4.98
C PHE A 179 -11.63 -6.70 6.32
N TYR A 180 -10.44 -6.13 6.49
CA TYR A 180 -10.10 -5.43 7.73
C TYR A 180 -11.08 -4.30 8.03
N HIS A 181 -11.41 -3.46 7.04
CA HIS A 181 -12.36 -2.36 7.23
C HIS A 181 -13.76 -2.86 7.57
N ASN A 182 -14.22 -3.94 6.94
CA ASN A 182 -15.52 -4.57 7.21
C ASN A 182 -15.54 -5.15 8.63
N THR A 183 -14.58 -6.02 8.97
CA THR A 183 -14.48 -6.63 10.31
C THR A 183 -14.39 -5.58 11.41
N ALA A 184 -13.58 -4.54 11.23
CA ALA A 184 -13.44 -3.44 12.19
C ALA A 184 -14.74 -2.62 12.35
N SER A 185 -15.48 -2.42 11.26
CA SER A 185 -16.76 -1.70 11.26
C SER A 185 -17.90 -2.53 11.86
N ASP A 186 -17.83 -3.84 11.76
CA ASP A 186 -18.84 -4.77 12.27
C ASP A 186 -18.67 -5.14 13.75
N LEU A 187 -17.57 -4.73 14.39
CA LEU A 187 -17.35 -4.91 15.82
C LEU A 187 -18.52 -4.31 16.62
N LYS A 188 -19.04 -5.10 17.57
CA LYS A 188 -20.19 -4.74 18.41
C LYS A 188 -19.78 -4.34 19.82
N TYR A 189 -20.43 -3.29 20.31
CA TYR A 189 -20.31 -2.88 21.70
C TYR A 189 -21.24 -3.72 22.60
N PHE A 190 -20.75 -4.05 23.78
CA PHE A 190 -21.54 -4.59 24.89
C PHE A 190 -20.96 -4.10 26.22
N GLU A 191 -21.74 -4.19 27.30
CA GLU A 191 -21.29 -3.78 28.63
C GLU A 191 -20.10 -4.62 29.11
N CYS A 192 -19.03 -3.92 29.50
CA CYS A 192 -17.83 -4.57 30.01
C CYS A 192 -18.10 -5.16 31.39
N ASN A 193 -17.74 -6.43 31.60
CA ASN A 193 -17.59 -7.00 32.95
C ASN A 193 -16.10 -7.19 33.26
N PRO A 194 -15.45 -6.27 34.01
CA PRO A 194 -14.01 -6.30 34.25
C PRO A 194 -13.52 -7.58 34.93
N TYR A 195 -14.35 -8.20 35.77
CA TYR A 195 -14.00 -9.44 36.48
C TYR A 195 -13.97 -10.66 35.56
N LYS A 196 -14.65 -10.61 34.41
CA LYS A 196 -14.68 -11.68 33.41
C LYS A 196 -13.78 -11.42 32.21
N LEU A 197 -13.21 -10.22 32.09
CA LEU A 197 -12.42 -9.81 30.93
C LEU A 197 -11.28 -10.79 30.62
N SER A 198 -10.48 -11.15 31.63
CA SER A 198 -9.36 -12.09 31.47
C SER A 198 -9.80 -13.48 31.01
N SER A 199 -10.89 -14.02 31.57
CA SER A 199 -11.37 -15.35 31.19
C SER A 199 -12.08 -15.35 29.84
N GLN A 200 -12.74 -14.26 29.47
CA GLN A 200 -13.35 -14.07 28.15
C GLN A 200 -12.29 -13.98 27.05
N ILE A 201 -11.23 -13.18 27.24
CA ILE A 201 -10.11 -13.08 26.30
C ILE A 201 -9.46 -14.45 26.10
N TYR A 202 -9.15 -15.16 27.20
CA TYR A 202 -8.52 -16.47 27.11
C TYR A 202 -9.42 -17.50 26.40
N ARG A 203 -10.73 -17.48 26.67
CA ARG A 203 -11.69 -18.39 26.04
C ARG A 203 -11.82 -18.11 24.54
N ALA A 204 -11.94 -16.83 24.14
CA ALA A 204 -12.02 -16.44 22.73
C ALA A 204 -10.75 -16.87 21.97
N LEU A 205 -9.56 -16.64 22.55
CA LEU A 205 -8.30 -17.10 21.97
C LEU A 205 -8.24 -18.62 21.81
N LYS A 206 -8.63 -19.37 22.85
CA LYS A 206 -8.60 -20.84 22.84
C LYS A 206 -9.53 -21.43 21.78
N ASN A 207 -10.66 -20.78 21.54
CA ASN A 207 -11.64 -21.21 20.55
C ASN A 207 -11.40 -20.60 19.15
N GLU A 208 -10.31 -19.84 18.97
CA GLU A 208 -9.99 -19.15 17.71
C GLU A 208 -11.12 -18.23 17.20
N GLN A 209 -11.85 -17.61 18.13
CA GLN A 209 -12.91 -16.65 17.84
C GLN A 209 -12.32 -15.23 17.84
N TYR A 210 -11.63 -14.83 16.76
CA TYR A 210 -10.86 -13.58 16.77
C TYR A 210 -11.75 -12.34 16.73
N GLN A 211 -12.87 -12.38 16.02
CA GLN A 211 -13.87 -11.30 16.08
C GLN A 211 -14.38 -11.07 17.52
N ASP A 212 -14.80 -12.12 18.22
CA ASP A 212 -15.22 -12.03 19.63
C ASP A 212 -14.09 -11.46 20.50
N LEU A 213 -12.85 -11.91 20.27
CA LEU A 213 -11.68 -11.40 21.00
C LEU A 213 -11.49 -9.90 20.77
N ALA A 214 -11.60 -9.44 19.52
CA ALA A 214 -11.48 -8.03 19.16
C ALA A 214 -12.55 -7.20 19.87
N GLU A 215 -13.80 -7.64 19.90
CA GLU A 215 -14.89 -6.96 20.60
C GLU A 215 -14.64 -6.87 22.11
N ILE A 216 -14.26 -8.00 22.74
CA ILE A 216 -13.93 -8.07 24.18
C ILE A 216 -12.77 -7.12 24.51
N ALA A 217 -11.72 -7.11 23.69
CA ALA A 217 -10.55 -6.27 23.89
C ALA A 217 -10.89 -4.79 23.70
N MET A 218 -11.67 -4.43 22.69
CA MET A 218 -12.15 -3.06 22.46
C MET A 218 -13.02 -2.55 23.61
N VAL A 219 -13.98 -3.35 24.06
CA VAL A 219 -14.85 -3.01 25.20
C VAL A 219 -14.01 -2.82 26.46
N GLY A 220 -13.02 -3.68 26.70
CA GLY A 220 -12.06 -3.51 27.78
C GLY A 220 -11.27 -2.20 27.65
N SER A 221 -10.79 -1.88 26.45
CA SER A 221 -10.07 -0.62 26.18
C SER A 221 -10.91 0.60 26.56
N VAL A 222 -12.17 0.63 26.10
CA VAL A 222 -13.14 1.69 26.43
C VAL A 222 -13.32 1.82 27.94
N PHE A 223 -13.52 0.71 28.65
CA PHE A 223 -13.69 0.69 30.10
C PHE A 223 -12.50 1.33 30.82
N PHE A 224 -11.27 0.96 30.46
CA PHE A 224 -10.06 1.49 31.12
C PHE A 224 -9.74 2.96 30.75
N ILE A 225 -10.26 3.49 29.64
CA ILE A 225 -10.17 4.94 29.33
C ILE A 225 -11.00 5.76 30.33
N GLY A 226 -12.13 5.22 30.81
CA GLY A 226 -12.81 5.66 32.02
C GLY A 226 -13.41 7.07 31.96
N LYS A 227 -14.02 7.48 30.83
CA LYS A 227 -14.72 8.77 30.69
C LYS A 227 -15.85 8.75 29.65
N GLY A 228 -16.98 9.35 30.00
CA GLY A 228 -18.04 9.70 29.05
C GLY A 228 -18.92 8.52 28.65
N ASN A 229 -19.62 8.67 27.52
CA ASN A 229 -20.46 7.62 26.96
C ASN A 229 -19.57 6.54 26.30
N GLU A 230 -19.56 5.34 26.87
CA GLU A 230 -18.73 4.21 26.43
C GLU A 230 -18.99 3.83 24.98
N ASN A 231 -20.25 3.80 24.54
CA ASN A 231 -20.61 3.48 23.16
C ASN A 231 -20.01 4.53 22.18
N VAL A 232 -20.10 5.81 22.52
CA VAL A 232 -19.47 6.88 21.72
C VAL A 232 -17.95 6.73 21.67
N MET A 233 -17.33 6.29 22.77
CA MET A 233 -15.89 6.03 22.79
C MET A 233 -15.52 4.80 21.95
N PHE A 234 -16.35 3.75 21.97
CA PHE A 234 -16.17 2.55 21.18
C PHE A 234 -16.18 2.86 19.67
N GLU A 235 -17.17 3.63 19.20
CA GLU A 235 -17.23 4.06 17.79
C GLU A 235 -16.02 4.92 17.39
N LYS A 236 -15.53 5.79 18.29
CA LYS A 236 -14.28 6.53 18.06
C LYS A 236 -13.07 5.61 17.93
N LEU A 237 -13.00 4.54 18.72
CA LEU A 237 -11.92 3.56 18.62
C LEU A 237 -12.03 2.74 17.32
N LYS A 238 -13.23 2.38 16.84
CA LYS A 238 -13.42 1.73 15.53
C LYS A 238 -12.88 2.59 14.38
N ILE A 239 -13.26 3.87 14.36
CA ILE A 239 -12.72 4.84 13.37
C ILE A 239 -11.20 4.96 13.48
N LYS A 240 -10.67 4.94 14.71
CA LYS A 240 -9.22 4.97 14.92
C LYS A 240 -8.53 3.72 14.36
N LEU A 241 -9.11 2.55 14.60
CA LEU A 241 -8.61 1.25 14.15
C LEU A 241 -8.51 1.21 12.62
N THR A 242 -9.57 1.59 11.92
CA THR A 242 -9.57 1.63 10.44
C THR A 242 -8.60 2.68 9.90
N ARG A 243 -8.55 3.88 10.49
CA ARG A 243 -7.66 4.96 10.03
C ARG A 243 -6.17 4.65 10.23
N GLU A 244 -5.81 3.94 11.30
CA GLU A 244 -4.42 3.59 11.63
C GLU A 244 -3.95 2.31 10.95
N TYR A 245 -4.87 1.52 10.40
CA TYR A 245 -4.51 0.31 9.66
C TYR A 245 -3.67 0.62 8.43
N ARG A 246 -2.67 -0.23 8.18
CA ARG A 246 -1.74 -0.17 7.05
C ARG A 246 -1.52 -1.59 6.53
N ALA A 247 -2.20 -1.94 5.44
CA ALA A 247 -2.11 -3.27 4.85
C ALA A 247 -0.66 -3.63 4.45
N TYR A 248 0.11 -2.68 3.91
CA TYR A 248 1.51 -2.88 3.57
C TYR A 248 2.44 -3.27 4.74
N LEU A 249 2.02 -3.04 6.00
CA LEU A 249 2.72 -3.50 7.20
C LEU A 249 2.17 -4.82 7.75
N ASP A 250 0.96 -5.21 7.34
CA ASP A 250 0.24 -6.39 7.82
C ASP A 250 0.48 -7.62 6.92
N LYS A 251 1.75 -7.91 6.71
CA LYS A 251 2.21 -9.06 5.92
C LYS A 251 2.48 -10.27 6.80
N GLY A 252 2.40 -11.45 6.20
CA GLY A 252 2.72 -12.73 6.86
C GLY A 252 1.51 -13.64 6.97
N LYS A 253 1.79 -14.93 7.21
CA LYS A 253 0.78 -15.98 7.30
C LYS A 253 0.05 -15.94 8.64
N LEU A 254 -1.12 -16.60 8.68
CA LEU A 254 -1.95 -16.72 9.88
C LEU A 254 -1.16 -17.15 11.13
N CYS A 255 -0.24 -18.12 11.02
CA CYS A 255 0.56 -18.58 12.17
C CYS A 255 1.39 -17.45 12.81
N SER A 256 2.05 -16.61 12.01
CA SER A 256 2.82 -15.47 12.52
C SER A 256 1.92 -14.42 13.17
N LYS A 257 0.72 -14.19 12.63
CA LYS A 257 -0.26 -13.28 13.22
C LYS A 257 -0.82 -13.83 14.54
N GLN A 258 -1.11 -15.12 14.61
CA GLN A 258 -1.52 -15.81 15.84
C GLN A 258 -0.43 -15.75 16.92
N ASP A 259 0.85 -15.84 16.57
CA ASP A 259 1.94 -15.73 17.54
C ASP A 259 2.02 -14.31 18.12
N ASN A 260 1.88 -13.27 17.28
CA ASN A 260 1.79 -11.88 17.74
C ASN A 260 0.58 -11.68 18.67
N LEU A 261 -0.58 -12.23 18.29
CA LEU A 261 -1.80 -12.19 19.09
C LEU A 261 -1.59 -12.87 20.46
N LYS A 262 -1.05 -14.09 20.49
CA LYS A 262 -0.76 -14.84 21.73
C LYS A 262 0.20 -14.07 22.64
N ASN A 263 1.23 -13.47 22.07
CA ASN A 263 2.17 -12.63 22.81
C ASN A 263 1.48 -11.40 23.43
N SER A 264 0.62 -10.73 22.66
CA SER A 264 -0.19 -9.60 23.14
C SER A 264 -1.17 -10.02 24.25
N VAL A 265 -1.89 -11.14 24.07
CA VAL A 265 -2.79 -11.70 25.10
C VAL A 265 -2.02 -12.01 26.39
N CYS A 266 -0.85 -12.64 26.31
CA CYS A 266 -0.02 -12.92 27.48
C CYS A 266 0.37 -11.64 28.25
N SER A 267 0.71 -10.57 27.52
CA SER A 267 1.03 -9.26 28.10
C SER A 267 -0.20 -8.65 28.80
N VAL A 268 -1.34 -8.60 28.10
CA VAL A 268 -2.60 -8.05 28.61
C VAL A 268 -3.09 -8.82 29.84
N LEU A 269 -3.08 -10.15 29.81
CA LEU A 269 -3.52 -10.97 30.95
C LEU A 269 -2.61 -10.78 32.18
N ARG A 270 -1.32 -10.51 31.98
CA ARG A 270 -0.40 -10.19 33.08
C ARG A 270 -0.74 -8.83 33.68
N ASP A 271 -1.01 -7.83 32.84
CA ASP A 271 -1.41 -6.49 33.29
C ASP A 271 -2.77 -6.50 34.01
N LEU A 272 -3.74 -7.27 33.51
CA LEU A 272 -5.08 -7.39 34.10
C LEU A 272 -5.08 -7.98 35.52
N LYS A 273 -4.05 -8.75 35.91
CA LYS A 273 -3.90 -9.30 37.28
C LYS A 273 -3.66 -8.25 38.36
N GLN A 274 -3.29 -7.01 37.99
CA GLN A 274 -3.08 -5.95 38.98
C GLN A 274 -4.39 -5.60 39.71
N THR A 275 -4.34 -5.56 41.04
CA THR A 275 -5.50 -5.29 41.91
C THR A 275 -5.79 -3.81 42.10
N ALA A 276 -4.77 -2.96 42.00
CA ALA A 276 -4.88 -1.50 42.06
C ALA A 276 -4.15 -0.87 40.87
N ARG A 277 -4.72 0.19 40.29
CA ARG A 277 -4.15 0.90 39.14
C ARG A 277 -4.17 2.39 39.38
N THR A 278 -3.08 3.04 39.01
CA THR A 278 -3.03 4.49 38.79
C THR A 278 -3.74 4.83 37.48
N LYS A 279 -4.11 6.10 37.32
CA LYS A 279 -4.70 6.60 36.08
C LYS A 279 -3.82 6.36 34.85
N GLU A 280 -2.50 6.43 35.02
CA GLU A 280 -1.57 6.20 33.92
C GLU A 280 -1.49 4.73 33.54
N GLN A 281 -1.48 3.82 34.53
CA GLN A 281 -1.58 2.38 34.28
C GLN A 281 -2.88 2.03 33.57
N SER A 282 -4.02 2.60 33.97
CA SER A 282 -5.29 2.37 33.26
C SER A 282 -5.24 2.78 31.78
N LYS A 283 -4.59 3.90 31.45
CA LYS A 283 -4.39 4.29 30.04
C LYS A 283 -3.49 3.30 29.29
N GLN A 284 -2.45 2.79 29.94
CA GLN A 284 -1.56 1.79 29.35
C GLN A 284 -2.31 0.47 29.10
N THR A 285 -3.12 0.01 30.06
CA THR A 285 -4.02 -1.14 29.89
C THR A 285 -4.98 -0.92 28.71
N ALA A 286 -5.60 0.26 28.63
CA ALA A 286 -6.48 0.59 27.52
C ALA A 286 -5.78 0.54 26.15
N LYS A 287 -4.55 1.07 26.07
CA LYS A 287 -3.74 1.01 24.85
C LYS A 287 -3.39 -0.42 24.47
N ALA A 288 -2.95 -1.23 25.43
CA ALA A 288 -2.61 -2.64 25.18
C ALA A 288 -3.83 -3.46 24.73
N LEU A 289 -5.02 -3.17 25.29
CA LEU A 289 -6.28 -3.79 24.86
C LEU A 289 -6.71 -3.33 23.46
N PHE A 290 -6.49 -2.07 23.11
CA PHE A 290 -6.74 -1.57 21.75
C PHE A 290 -5.81 -2.24 20.73
N GLU A 291 -4.51 -2.37 21.05
CA GLU A 291 -3.55 -3.09 20.21
C GLU A 291 -3.89 -4.58 20.11
N LEU A 292 -4.36 -5.20 21.20
CA LEU A 292 -4.84 -6.57 21.19
C LEU A 292 -6.03 -6.75 20.23
N ALA A 293 -6.96 -5.79 20.20
CA ALA A 293 -8.07 -5.82 19.27
C ALA A 293 -7.60 -5.74 17.81
N ASP A 294 -6.62 -4.88 17.50
CA ASP A 294 -6.01 -4.80 16.17
C ASP A 294 -5.39 -6.14 15.75
N TYR A 295 -4.61 -6.80 16.62
CA TYR A 295 -4.07 -8.13 16.31
C TYR A 295 -5.15 -9.18 16.08
N ALA A 296 -6.26 -9.10 16.82
CA ALA A 296 -7.37 -10.02 16.67
C ALA A 296 -8.08 -9.84 15.32
N VAL A 297 -8.38 -8.60 14.93
CA VAL A 297 -8.94 -8.28 13.61
C VAL A 297 -8.01 -8.78 12.50
N LYS A 298 -6.70 -8.57 12.62
CA LYS A 298 -5.72 -9.08 11.64
C LYS A 298 -5.73 -10.61 11.52
N CYS A 299 -5.96 -11.33 12.62
CA CYS A 299 -6.09 -12.79 12.60
C CYS A 299 -7.40 -13.23 11.95
N GLU A 300 -8.52 -12.56 12.25
CA GLU A 300 -9.82 -12.84 11.61
C GLU A 300 -9.73 -12.67 10.09
N VAL A 301 -9.19 -11.53 9.64
CA VAL A 301 -9.01 -11.23 8.21
C VAL A 301 -8.13 -12.28 7.53
N GLU A 302 -7.03 -12.69 8.14
CA GLU A 302 -6.14 -13.68 7.54
C GLU A 302 -6.76 -15.08 7.52
N GLN A 303 -7.62 -15.40 8.48
CA GLN A 303 -8.41 -16.63 8.49
C GLN A 303 -9.44 -16.63 7.34
N GLU A 304 -10.15 -15.52 7.12
CA GLU A 304 -11.08 -15.37 6.00
C GLU A 304 -10.37 -15.43 4.64
N LEU A 305 -9.23 -14.73 4.49
CA LEU A 305 -8.41 -14.76 3.28
C LEU A 305 -7.87 -16.16 2.96
N SER A 306 -7.63 -16.98 3.99
CA SER A 306 -7.17 -18.37 3.84
C SER A 306 -8.32 -19.35 3.60
N SER A 307 -9.57 -18.88 3.52
CA SER A 307 -10.72 -19.76 3.27
C SER A 307 -10.69 -20.31 1.84
N PRO A 308 -11.09 -21.58 1.60
CA PRO A 308 -11.02 -22.19 0.28
C PRO A 308 -11.77 -21.42 -0.81
N GLN A 309 -12.88 -20.77 -0.44
CA GLN A 309 -13.70 -19.98 -1.37
C GLN A 309 -12.93 -18.76 -1.89
N ILE A 310 -12.32 -18.00 -0.99
CA ILE A 310 -11.54 -16.80 -1.36
C ILE A 310 -10.25 -17.19 -2.09
N MET A 311 -9.61 -18.29 -1.71
CA MET A 311 -8.43 -18.79 -2.44
C MET A 311 -8.78 -19.16 -3.88
N GLN A 312 -9.90 -19.84 -4.12
CA GLN A 312 -10.37 -20.17 -5.47
C GLN A 312 -10.68 -18.91 -6.29
N GLU A 313 -11.34 -17.91 -5.70
CA GLU A 313 -11.56 -16.62 -6.36
C GLU A 313 -10.24 -15.93 -6.75
N GLN A 314 -9.23 -15.98 -5.89
CA GLN A 314 -7.91 -15.40 -6.18
C GLN A 314 -7.17 -16.15 -7.29
N GLU A 315 -7.26 -17.48 -7.31
CA GLU A 315 -6.68 -18.30 -8.38
C GLU A 315 -7.32 -17.97 -9.73
N ILE A 316 -8.64 -17.85 -9.80
CA ILE A 316 -9.35 -17.48 -11.04
C ILE A 316 -8.91 -16.11 -11.56
N VAL A 317 -8.86 -15.10 -10.69
CA VAL A 317 -8.42 -13.74 -11.07
C VAL A 317 -6.96 -13.74 -11.57
N MET A 318 -6.11 -14.56 -10.95
CA MET A 318 -4.72 -14.68 -11.35
C MET A 318 -4.57 -15.40 -12.70
N GLU A 319 -5.32 -16.49 -12.92
CA GLU A 319 -5.38 -17.19 -14.20
C GLU A 319 -5.91 -16.30 -15.32
N GLU A 320 -7.00 -15.56 -15.12
CA GLU A 320 -7.53 -14.59 -16.09
C GLU A 320 -6.50 -13.51 -16.44
N THR A 321 -5.76 -13.04 -15.43
CA THR A 321 -4.69 -12.04 -15.63
C THR A 321 -3.53 -12.63 -16.44
N GLU A 322 -3.15 -13.89 -16.20
CA GLU A 322 -2.06 -14.56 -16.90
C GLU A 322 -2.43 -14.98 -18.32
N GLU A 323 -3.63 -15.56 -18.53
CA GLU A 323 -4.14 -15.92 -19.86
C GLU A 323 -4.28 -14.68 -20.76
N PHE A 324 -4.72 -13.56 -20.19
CA PHE A 324 -4.79 -12.30 -20.90
C PHE A 324 -3.39 -11.76 -21.29
N GLN A 325 -2.40 -11.94 -20.42
CA GLN A 325 -1.00 -11.62 -20.74
C GLN A 325 -0.38 -12.58 -21.77
N MET A 326 -0.91 -13.79 -21.94
CA MET A 326 -0.44 -14.78 -22.92
C MET A 326 -1.14 -14.71 -24.28
N SER A 327 -2.33 -14.12 -24.36
CA SER A 327 -3.18 -14.07 -25.56
C SER A 327 -3.03 -12.79 -26.40
N MET A 328 -2.39 -11.75 -25.88
CA MET A 328 -1.86 -10.63 -26.68
C MET A 328 -0.51 -10.96 -27.31
#